data_AF-A0A842XVL7-F1
#
_entry.id   AF-A0A842XVL7-F1
#
_cell.length_a   1.000
_cell.length_b   1.000
_cell.length_c   1.000
_cell.angle_alpha   90.00
_cell.angle_beta   90.00
_cell.angle_gamma   90.00
#
_symmetry.space_group_name_H-M   'P 1'
#
loop_
_entity.id
_entity.type
_entity.pdbx_description
1 polymer ?
#
loop_
_entity_poly.entity_id
_entity_poly.type
_entity_poly.pdbx_seq_one_letter_code
_entity_poly.pdbx_strand_id
1 'polypeptide(L)'
;GSVELPMAVGLIGGAVRTHPIAKIAIKILGVKTANEFAEVLAAVGLAQNLGALRALAHEGIQRGHMSLHARNIAVAAGATDKLIDLVAEKMVQEHKIRMDRAKELIEQYKASGKL
;
A
#
# COMPACT_ATOMS: atom_id res chain seq x y z
N GLY A 1 -12.60 -15.39 6.87
CA GLY A 1 -13.13 -14.93 5.57
C GLY A 1 -13.54 -16.14 4.78
N SER A 2 -14.55 -16.00 3.93
CA SER A 2 -14.99 -17.02 2.98
C SER A 2 -15.10 -16.37 1.59
N VAL A 3 -15.04 -17.19 0.55
CA VAL A 3 -15.22 -16.73 -0.83
C VAL A 3 -15.98 -17.80 -1.59
N GLU A 4 -16.98 -17.37 -2.37
CA GLU A 4 -17.76 -18.23 -3.25
C GLU A 4 -17.92 -17.48 -4.58
N LEU A 5 -17.60 -18.16 -5.67
CA LEU A 5 -17.65 -17.60 -7.02
C LEU A 5 -17.67 -18.71 -8.07
N PRO A 6 -18.32 -18.50 -9.22
CA PRO A 6 -18.22 -19.43 -10.34
C PRO A 6 -16.79 -19.46 -10.85
N MET A 7 -16.24 -20.66 -11.04
CA MET A 7 -14.86 -20.84 -11.48
C MET A 7 -14.79 -21.81 -12.67
N ALA A 8 -15.02 -21.27 -13.87
CA ALA A 8 -14.95 -22.02 -15.12
C ALA A 8 -13.49 -22.14 -15.59
N VAL A 9 -12.76 -23.11 -15.01
CA VAL A 9 -11.36 -23.39 -15.34
C VAL A 9 -11.18 -24.84 -15.78
N GLY A 10 -10.10 -25.11 -16.51
CA GLY A 10 -9.80 -26.45 -17.01
C GLY A 10 -8.31 -26.71 -17.05
N LEU A 11 -7.94 -27.98 -16.83
CA LEU A 11 -6.57 -28.47 -17.00
C LEU A 11 -6.30 -29.01 -18.41
N ILE A 12 -7.36 -29.19 -19.21
CA ILE A 12 -7.30 -29.83 -20.51
C ILE A 12 -7.81 -28.85 -21.57
N GLY A 13 -6.97 -28.57 -22.57
CA GLY A 13 -7.34 -27.76 -23.73
C GLY A 13 -6.80 -26.32 -23.70
N GLY A 14 -6.94 -25.64 -24.84
CA GLY A 14 -6.51 -24.26 -25.01
C GLY A 14 -5.04 -24.00 -24.67
N ALA A 15 -4.77 -22.78 -24.17
CA ALA A 15 -3.43 -22.33 -23.81
C ALA A 15 -2.78 -23.18 -22.70
N VAL A 16 -3.57 -23.81 -21.82
CA VAL A 16 -3.04 -24.66 -20.74
C VAL A 16 -2.26 -25.86 -21.30
N ARG A 17 -2.67 -26.38 -22.47
CA ARG A 17 -2.00 -27.50 -23.17
C ARG A 17 -1.02 -27.07 -24.26
N THR A 18 -1.10 -25.84 -24.79
CA THR A 18 -0.23 -25.42 -25.89
C THR A 18 0.89 -24.49 -25.44
N HIS A 19 0.66 -23.65 -24.43
CA HIS A 19 1.62 -22.65 -23.97
C HIS A 19 2.68 -23.28 -23.03
N PRO A 20 3.98 -23.20 -23.35
CA PRO A 20 5.03 -23.83 -22.55
C PRO A 20 5.04 -23.40 -21.07
N ILE A 21 4.86 -22.10 -20.80
CA ILE A 21 4.86 -21.57 -19.43
C ILE A 21 3.61 -22.05 -18.66
N ALA A 22 2.46 -22.19 -19.32
CA ALA A 22 1.23 -22.63 -18.63
C ALA A 22 1.38 -24.09 -18.16
N LYS A 23 2.00 -24.95 -18.97
CA LYS A 23 2.33 -26.33 -18.57
C LYS A 23 3.26 -26.37 -17.36
N ILE A 24 4.29 -25.52 -17.36
CA ILE A 24 5.23 -25.43 -16.25
C ILE A 24 4.50 -24.97 -14.97
N ALA A 25 3.67 -23.93 -15.08
CA ALA A 25 2.89 -23.43 -13.95
C ALA A 25 1.96 -24.49 -13.35
N ILE A 26 1.20 -25.22 -14.19
CA ILE A 26 0.34 -26.32 -13.72
C ILE A 26 1.17 -27.46 -13.10
N LYS A 27 2.34 -27.79 -13.67
CA LYS A 27 3.25 -28.79 -13.11
C LYS A 27 3.78 -28.38 -11.74
N ILE A 28 4.14 -27.10 -11.55
CA ILE A 28 4.56 -26.55 -10.25
C ILE A 28 3.40 -26.61 -9.25
N LEU A 29 2.20 -26.24 -9.69
CA LEU A 29 1.00 -26.23 -8.83
C LEU A 29 0.59 -27.64 -8.38
N GLY A 30 0.87 -28.66 -9.20
CA GLY A 30 0.66 -30.07 -8.84
C GLY A 30 -0.81 -30.51 -8.77
N VAL A 31 -1.73 -29.67 -9.24
CA VAL A 31 -3.17 -29.97 -9.30
C VAL A 31 -3.47 -31.04 -10.33
N LYS A 32 -4.40 -31.94 -9.99
CA LYS A 32 -4.80 -33.09 -10.81
C LYS A 32 -6.18 -32.92 -11.42
N THR A 33 -7.04 -32.10 -10.80
CA THR A 33 -8.41 -31.87 -11.28
C THR A 33 -8.71 -30.38 -11.49
N ALA A 34 -9.68 -30.09 -12.36
CA ALA A 34 -10.15 -28.72 -12.56
C ALA A 34 -10.77 -28.12 -11.27
N ASN A 35 -11.38 -28.96 -10.43
CA ASN A 35 -11.93 -28.55 -9.13
C ASN A 35 -10.81 -28.13 -8.17
N GLU A 36 -9.75 -28.94 -8.04
CA GLU A 36 -8.57 -28.55 -7.24
C GLU A 36 -7.96 -27.24 -7.74
N PHE A 37 -7.88 -27.06 -9.07
CA PHE A 37 -7.39 -25.81 -9.63
C PHE A 37 -8.30 -24.63 -9.28
N ALA A 38 -9.62 -24.80 -9.38
CA ALA A 38 -10.60 -23.79 -9.00
C ALA A 38 -10.51 -23.40 -7.52
N GLU A 39 -10.39 -24.39 -6.63
CA GLU A 39 -10.25 -24.19 -5.18
C GLU A 39 -8.98 -23.41 -4.84
N VAL A 40 -7.85 -23.74 -5.49
CA VAL A 40 -6.59 -23.00 -5.32
C VAL A 40 -6.75 -21.54 -5.75
N LEU A 41 -7.37 -21.28 -6.91
CA LEU A 41 -7.60 -19.92 -7.39
C LEU A 41 -8.50 -19.12 -6.44
N ALA A 42 -9.56 -19.73 -5.93
CA ALA A 42 -10.44 -19.11 -4.94
C ALA A 42 -9.69 -18.80 -3.64
N ALA A 43 -8.89 -19.74 -3.13
CA ALA A 43 -8.08 -19.53 -1.93
C ALA A 43 -7.05 -18.40 -2.11
N VAL A 44 -6.39 -18.34 -3.27
CA VAL A 44 -5.46 -17.25 -3.61
C VAL A 44 -6.21 -15.91 -3.66
N GLY A 45 -7.39 -15.86 -4.27
CA GLY A 45 -8.23 -14.65 -4.30
C GLY A 45 -8.61 -14.18 -2.89
N LEU A 46 -8.99 -15.09 -2.00
CA LEU A 46 -9.30 -14.77 -0.61
C LEU A 46 -8.07 -14.27 0.16
N ALA A 47 -6.90 -14.91 -0.05
CA ALA A 47 -5.65 -14.47 0.56
C ALA A 47 -5.24 -13.07 0.06
N GLN A 48 -5.40 -12.79 -1.24
CA GLN A 48 -5.16 -11.48 -1.82
C GLN A 48 -6.11 -10.43 -1.24
N ASN A 49 -7.40 -10.74 -1.11
CA ASN A 49 -8.38 -9.86 -0.49
C ASN A 49 -8.02 -9.54 0.96
N LEU A 50 -7.66 -10.54 1.76
CA LEU A 50 -7.20 -10.35 3.13
C LEU A 50 -5.95 -9.48 3.19
N GLY A 51 -4.97 -9.72 2.32
CA GLY A 51 -3.75 -8.91 2.24
C GLY A 51 -4.05 -7.45 1.93
N ALA A 52 -4.95 -7.18 0.98
CA ALA A 52 -5.38 -5.84 0.62
C ALA A 52 -6.10 -5.13 1.77
N LEU A 53 -7.08 -5.80 2.39
CA LEU A 53 -7.79 -5.24 3.55
C LEU A 53 -6.84 -4.96 4.71
N ARG A 54 -5.93 -5.89 5.00
CA ARG A 54 -4.92 -5.71 6.04
C ARG A 54 -4.02 -4.52 5.73
N ALA A 55 -3.56 -4.37 4.49
CA ALA A 55 -2.73 -3.23 4.08
C ALA A 55 -3.49 -1.90 4.26
N LEU A 56 -4.74 -1.83 3.80
CA LEU A 56 -5.57 -0.62 3.93
C LEU A 56 -5.90 -0.28 5.39
N ALA A 57 -6.11 -1.30 6.22
CA ALA A 57 -6.39 -1.13 7.65
C ALA A 57 -5.12 -0.95 8.49
N HIS A 58 -3.92 -1.16 7.94
CA HIS A 58 -2.69 -1.09 8.72
C HIS A 58 -2.20 0.36 8.86
N GLU A 59 -1.90 0.75 10.10
CA GLU A 59 -1.39 2.08 10.41
C GLU A 59 -0.09 2.41 9.69
N GLY A 60 0.75 1.43 9.34
CA GLY A 60 2.02 1.67 8.65
C GLY A 60 1.87 2.44 7.34
N ILE A 61 0.85 2.11 6.52
CA ILE A 61 0.57 2.81 5.26
C ILE A 61 0.04 4.22 5.55
N GLN A 62 -0.88 4.34 6.51
CA GLN A 62 -1.43 5.64 6.91
C GLN A 62 -0.36 6.57 7.49
N ARG A 63 0.55 6.07 8.34
CA ARG A 63 1.67 6.84 8.90
C ARG A 63 2.62 7.32 7.80
N GLY A 64 2.93 6.47 6.82
CA GLY A 64 3.73 6.87 5.66
C GLY A 64 3.07 7.99 4.85
N HIS A 65 1.78 7.85 4.56
CA HIS A 65 0.99 8.89 3.89
C HIS A 65 0.93 10.20 4.70
N MET A 66 0.73 10.12 6.01
CA MET A 66 0.67 11.30 6.88
C MET A 66 2.02 12.00 7.01
N SER A 67 3.13 11.26 7.03
CA SER A 67 4.49 11.83 7.00
C SER A 67 4.74 12.61 5.70
N LEU A 68 4.40 12.01 4.55
CA LEU A 68 4.49 12.70 3.26
C LEU A 68 3.55 13.91 3.19
N HIS A 69 2.33 13.78 3.70
CA HIS A 69 1.36 14.86 3.75
C HIS A 69 1.86 16.04 4.60
N ALA A 70 2.45 15.77 5.78
CA ALA A 70 3.05 16.80 6.62
C ALA A 70 4.21 17.53 5.92
N ARG A 71 5.08 16.80 5.21
CA ARG A 71 6.14 17.40 4.38
C ARG A 71 5.55 18.28 3.27
N ASN A 72 4.51 17.81 2.58
CA ASN A 72 3.85 18.58 1.52
C ASN A 72 3.23 19.87 2.06
N ILE A 73 2.62 19.85 3.26
CA ILE A 73 2.12 21.08 3.90
C ILE A 73 3.28 22.01 4.27
N ALA A 74 4.38 21.50 4.82
CA ALA A 74 5.54 22.33 5.16
C ALA A 74 6.12 23.04 3.91
N VAL A 75 6.25 22.30 2.80
CA VAL A 75 6.69 22.85 1.51
C VAL A 75 5.71 23.92 1.01
N ALA A 76 4.41 23.62 1.00
CA ALA A 76 3.39 24.55 0.54
C ALA A 76 3.27 25.81 1.43
N ALA A 77 3.65 25.72 2.70
CA ALA A 77 3.75 26.84 3.62
C ALA A 77 5.02 27.71 3.40
N GLY A 78 5.95 27.26 2.55
CA GLY A 78 7.19 27.96 2.23
C GLY A 78 8.38 27.60 3.11
N ALA A 79 8.40 26.41 3.72
CA ALA A 79 9.59 25.92 4.43
C ALA A 79 10.75 25.71 3.45
N THR A 80 11.96 26.12 3.84
CA THR A 80 13.19 25.83 3.10
C THR A 80 13.66 24.40 3.36
N ASP A 81 14.52 23.83 2.50
CA ASP A 81 14.94 22.42 2.57
C ASP A 81 15.39 21.96 3.98
N LYS A 82 16.11 22.83 4.70
CA LYS A 82 16.57 22.55 6.08
C LYS A 82 15.44 22.50 7.11
N LEU A 83 14.35 23.22 6.87
CA LEU A 83 13.22 23.37 7.79
C LEU A 83 12.06 22.41 7.49
N ILE A 84 11.97 21.86 6.27
CA ILE A 84 10.86 20.96 5.87
C ILE A 84 10.69 19.82 6.87
N ASP A 85 11.78 19.12 7.21
CA ASP A 85 11.73 17.96 8.09
C ASP A 85 11.42 18.36 9.54
N LEU A 86 12.04 19.43 10.04
CA LEU A 86 11.76 19.95 11.39
C LEU A 86 10.30 20.36 11.56
N VAL A 87 9.75 21.08 10.58
CA VAL A 87 8.35 21.54 10.60
C VAL A 87 7.39 20.36 10.45
N ALA A 88 7.66 19.44 9.53
CA ALA A 88 6.85 18.24 9.32
C ALA A 88 6.83 17.34 10.56
N GLU A 89 7.98 17.03 11.14
CA GLU A 89 8.08 16.24 12.38
C GLU A 89 7.34 16.91 13.53
N LYS A 90 7.49 18.22 13.70
CA LYS A 90 6.82 18.95 14.77
C LYS A 90 5.30 18.97 14.60
N MET A 91 4.80 19.15 13.37
CA MET A 91 3.36 19.04 13.08
C MET A 91 2.81 17.64 13.36
N VAL A 92 3.56 16.59 13.02
CA VAL A 92 3.18 15.19 13.31
C VAL A 92 3.16 14.94 14.82
N GLN A 93 4.19 15.38 15.56
CA GLN A 93 4.26 15.26 17.02
C GLN A 93 3.11 15.98 17.73
N GLU A 94 2.71 17.15 17.24
CA GLU A 94 1.60 17.93 17.81
C GLU A 94 0.22 17.46 17.32
N HIS A 95 0.15 16.51 16.39
CA HIS A 95 -1.08 16.09 15.70
C HIS A 95 -1.82 17.28 15.04
N LYS A 96 -1.07 18.28 14.56
CA LYS A 96 -1.56 19.53 13.95
C LYS A 96 -0.94 19.73 12.57
N ILE A 97 -1.38 18.91 11.61
CA ILE A 97 -0.92 18.97 10.22
C ILE A 97 -1.83 19.92 9.43
N ARG A 98 -1.57 21.23 9.53
CA ARG A 98 -2.36 22.29 8.90
C ARG A 98 -1.46 23.46 8.48
N MET A 99 -1.90 24.19 7.45
CA MET A 99 -1.13 25.27 6.81
C MET A 99 -0.80 26.44 7.75
N ASP A 100 -1.76 26.84 8.60
CA ASP A 100 -1.58 27.86 9.63
C ASP A 100 -0.47 27.48 10.62
N ARG A 101 -0.54 26.25 11.14
CA ARG A 101 0.47 25.74 12.08
C ARG A 101 1.85 25.63 11.44
N ALA A 102 1.91 25.21 10.18
CA ALA A 102 3.18 25.15 9.44
C ALA A 102 3.84 26.54 9.35
N LYS A 103 3.08 27.59 9.04
CA LYS A 103 3.59 28.96 8.98
C LYS A 103 4.09 29.45 10.33
N GLU A 104 3.35 29.18 11.41
CA GLU A 104 3.78 29.51 12.78
C GLU A 104 5.13 28.85 13.13
N LEU A 105 5.27 27.55 12.82
CA LEU A 105 6.49 26.80 13.10
C LEU A 105 7.69 27.32 12.29
N ILE A 106 7.48 27.68 11.03
CA ILE A 106 8.51 28.27 10.18
C ILE A 106 9.03 29.58 10.81
N GLU A 107 8.14 30.47 11.25
CA GLU A 107 8.53 31.73 11.88
C GLU A 107 9.22 31.52 13.23
N GLN A 108 8.75 30.57 14.06
CA GLN A 108 9.41 30.20 15.31
C GLN A 108 10.84 29.68 15.08
N TYR A 109 11.06 28.86 14.07
CA TYR A 109 12.40 28.33 13.77
C TYR A 109 13.34 29.37 13.18
N LYS A 110 12.84 30.29 12.35
CA LYS A 110 13.62 31.45 11.90
C LYS A 110 14.04 32.36 13.07
N ALA A 111 13.12 32.67 13.98
CA ALA A 111 13.37 33.54 15.12
C ALA A 111 14.32 32.93 16.16
N SER A 112 14.31 31.60 16.31
CA SER A 112 15.19 30.88 17.24
C SER A 112 16.58 30.57 16.68
N GLY A 113 16.90 31.02 15.46
CA GLY A 113 18.19 30.78 14.83
C GLY A 113 18.48 29.32 14.49
N LYS A 114 17.44 28.46 14.45
CA LYS A 114 17.54 27.09 13.93
C LYS A 114 17.56 27.16 12.39
N LEU A 115 18.70 27.57 11.86
CA LEU A 115 19.04 27.68 10.43
C LEU A 115 20.36 26.98 10.12
#